data_AF-A0A3C1SMR9-F1
#
_entry.id   AF-A0A3C1SMR9-F1
#
_cell.length_a   1.000
_cell.length_b   1.000
_cell.length_c   1.000
_cell.angle_alpha   90.00
_cell.angle_beta   90.00
_cell.angle_gamma   90.00
#
_symmetry.space_group_name_H-M   'P 1'
#
loop_
_entity.id
_entity.type
_entity.pdbx_description
1 polymer ?
#
loop_
_entity_poly.entity_id
_entity_poly.type
_entity_poly.pdbx_seq_one_letter_code
_entity_poly.pdbx_strand_id
1 'polypeptide(L)' 'PPPRRWLKPSAALNRFKPPPLSMQTTAPVERKTTRYGFRVGGICLLIRENTTSEVIEQPPIFR' A
#
# COMPACT_ATOMS: atom_id res chain seq x y z
N PRO A 1 -10.65 -24.78 19.71
CA PRO A 1 -10.74 -23.34 19.99
C PRO A 1 -11.60 -22.63 18.93
N PRO A 2 -12.61 -21.84 19.31
CA PRO A 2 -13.47 -21.15 18.34
C PRO A 2 -12.64 -20.15 17.52
N PRO A 3 -12.99 -19.90 16.24
CA PRO A 3 -12.21 -19.04 15.37
C PRO A 3 -12.18 -17.62 15.94
N ARG A 4 -10.98 -17.04 16.02
CA ARG A 4 -10.77 -15.66 16.49
C ARG A 4 -11.65 -14.74 15.66
N ARG A 5 -12.69 -14.20 16.29
CA ARG A 5 -13.67 -13.29 15.68
C ARG A 5 -12.92 -12.10 15.10
N TRP A 6 -12.98 -11.94 13.78
CA TRP A 6 -12.34 -10.82 13.09
C TRP A 6 -12.94 -9.52 13.61
N LEU A 7 -12.09 -8.53 13.90
CA LEU A 7 -12.53 -7.22 14.37
C LEU A 7 -13.10 -6.42 13.20
N LYS A 8 -14.08 -5.57 13.49
CA LYS A 8 -14.51 -4.54 12.54
C LYS A 8 -13.32 -3.60 12.25
N PRO A 9 -13.18 -3.04 11.04
CA PRO A 9 -12.03 -2.20 10.65
C PRO A 9 -11.70 -1.09 11.65
N SER A 10 -12.72 -0.37 12.14
CA SER A 10 -12.55 0.70 13.14
C SER A 10 -11.97 0.17 14.47
N ALA A 11 -12.40 -1.01 14.90
CA ALA A 11 -11.91 -1.62 16.13
C ALA A 11 -10.48 -2.16 15.99
N ALA A 12 -10.11 -2.63 14.79
CA ALA A 12 -8.74 -3.01 14.48
C ALA A 12 -7.81 -1.80 14.50
N LEU A 13 -8.23 -0.69 13.86
CA LEU A 13 -7.46 0.56 13.82
C LEU A 13 -7.21 1.12 15.23
N ASN A 14 -8.26 1.17 16.07
CA ASN A 14 -8.12 1.66 17.45
C ASN A 14 -7.18 0.81 18.33
N ARG A 15 -7.01 -0.47 17.98
CA ARG A 15 -6.08 -1.39 18.67
C ARG A 15 -4.68 -1.39 18.08
N PHE A 16 -4.50 -0.81 16.89
CA PHE A 16 -3.19 -0.71 16.28
C PHE A 16 -2.34 0.26 17.10
N LYS A 17 -1.34 -0.28 17.79
CA LYS A 17 -0.29 0.48 18.46
C LYS A 17 0.95 0.38 17.58
N PRO A 18 1.25 1.38 16.73
CA PRO A 18 2.50 1.35 15.99
C PRO A 18 3.65 1.26 17.00
N PRO A 19 4.73 0.52 16.68
CA PRO A 19 5.96 0.59 17.47
C PRO A 19 6.32 2.06 17.70
N PRO A 20 6.83 2.43 18.89
CA PRO A 20 7.19 3.81 19.17
C PRO A 20 8.11 4.27 18.04
N LEU A 21 7.64 5.28 17.30
CA LEU A 21 8.39 5.91 16.23
C LEU A 21 9.73 6.34 16.84
N SER A 22 10.80 5.61 16.53
CA SER A 22 12.06 6.32 16.34
C SER A 22 11.71 7.35 15.27
N MET A 23 11.80 8.63 15.63
CA MET A 23 11.80 9.73 14.67
C MET A 23 13.06 9.60 13.81
N GLN A 24 13.20 8.50 13.08
CA GLN A 24 13.89 8.55 11.82
C GLN A 24 12.91 9.31 10.93
N THR A 25 13.05 10.64 10.93
CA THR A 25 13.00 11.40 9.67
C THR A 25 13.52 10.43 8.63
N THR A 26 12.64 9.96 7.75
CA THR A 26 12.94 8.90 6.77
C THR A 26 14.33 9.19 6.22
N ALA A 27 15.35 8.55 6.80
CA ALA A 27 16.63 8.49 6.14
C ALA A 27 16.26 7.87 4.80
N PRO A 28 16.77 8.36 3.68
CA PRO A 28 16.59 7.66 2.43
C PRO A 28 17.15 6.26 2.68
N VAL A 29 16.26 5.33 3.02
CA VAL A 29 16.53 3.91 2.95
C VAL A 29 16.98 3.79 1.52
N GLU A 30 18.22 3.38 1.32
CA GLU A 30 18.73 3.01 0.02
C GLU A 30 17.88 1.81 -0.40
N ARG A 31 16.70 2.12 -0.96
CA ARG A 31 15.71 1.18 -1.40
C ARG A 31 16.43 0.47 -2.51
N LYS A 32 16.90 -0.76 -2.27
CA LYS A 32 17.29 -1.67 -3.35
C LYS A 32 16.23 -1.53 -4.43
N THR A 33 16.59 -0.93 -5.57
CA THR A 33 15.65 -0.49 -6.60
C THR A 33 14.97 -1.71 -7.19
N THR A 34 13.91 -2.16 -6.52
CA THR A 34 13.09 -3.27 -6.97
C THR A 34 12.07 -2.65 -7.89
N ARG A 35 12.19 -2.95 -9.19
CA ARG A 35 11.24 -2.44 -10.18
C ARG A 35 9.91 -3.17 -10.03
N TYR A 36 8.86 -2.40 -9.79
CA TYR A 36 7.49 -2.91 -9.74
C TYR A 36 6.90 -2.92 -11.15
N GLY A 37 5.97 -3.83 -11.41
CA GLY A 37 5.28 -3.97 -12.69
C GLY A 37 3.91 -4.59 -12.51
N PHE A 38 3.11 -4.54 -13.56
CA PHE A 38 1.79 -5.16 -13.59
C PHE A 38 1.53 -5.85 -14.92
N ARG A 39 0.57 -6.77 -14.92
CA ARG A 39 0.22 -7.57 -16.10
C ARG A 39 -1.22 -7.27 -16.51
N VAL A 40 -1.42 -7.04 -17.81
CA VAL A 40 -2.75 -6.90 -18.42
C VAL A 40 -2.87 -7.95 -19.52
N GLY A 41 -3.70 -8.97 -19.29
CA GLY A 41 -3.80 -10.11 -20.20
C GLY A 41 -2.46 -10.84 -20.38
N GLY A 42 -1.89 -10.77 -21.58
CA GLY A 42 -0.57 -11.34 -21.91
C GLY A 42 0.61 -10.36 -21.83
N ILE A 43 0.36 -9.08 -21.57
CA ILE A 43 1.36 -8.01 -21.64
C ILE A 43 1.87 -7.69 -20.24
N CYS A 44 3.20 -7.65 -20.07
CA CYS A 44 3.87 -7.24 -18.83
C CYS A 44 4.38 -5.80 -18.97
N LEU A 45 3.97 -4.92 -18.06
CA LEU A 45 4.34 -3.51 -18.04
C LEU A 45 5.19 -3.22 -16.80
N LEU A 46 6.30 -2.49 -16.98
CA LEU A 46 7.17 -2.04 -15.90
C LEU A 46 6.81 -0.62 -15.50
N ILE A 47 6.76 -0.36 -14.19
CA ILE A 47 6.60 0.98 -13.64
C ILE A 47 7.96 1.67 -13.69
N ARG A 48 8.00 2.91 -14.19
CA ARG A 48 9.22 3.71 -14.24
C ARG A 48 9.78 3.90 -12.83
N GLU A 49 11.10 3.89 -12.69
CA GLU A 49 11.74 4.22 -11.41
C GLU A 49 11.27 5.59 -10.91
N ASN A 50 11.14 5.71 -9.59
CA ASN A 50 10.66 6.93 -8.92
C ASN A 50 9.22 7.36 -9.28
N THR A 51 8.40 6.46 -9.84
CA THR A 51 6.96 6.72 -10.01
C THR A 51 6.27 6.73 -8.64
N THR A 52 5.49 7.77 -8.36
CA THR A 52 4.65 7.89 -7.16
C THR A 52 3.21 7.43 -7.47
N SER A 53 2.45 7.11 -6.42
CA SER A 53 1.04 6.74 -6.54
C SER A 53 0.16 7.77 -5.83
N GLU A 54 -0.97 8.08 -6.42
CA GLU A 54 -2.03 8.92 -5.83
C GLU A 54 -3.35 8.14 -5.85
N VAL A 55 -4.17 8.32 -4.81
CA VAL A 55 -5.52 7.77 -4.76
C VAL A 55 -6.47 8.85 -5.26
N ILE A 56 -7.03 8.63 -6.45
CA ILE A 56 -8.02 9.53 -7.06
C ILE A 56 -9.42 8.92 -6.93
N GLU A 57 -10.44 9.77 -6.77
CA GLU A 57 -11.82 9.33 -6.86
C GLU A 57 -12.14 8.87 -8.30
N GLN A 58 -12.84 7.74 -8.43
CA GLN A 58 -13.18 7.20 -9.75
C GLN A 58 -14.29 8.06 -10.37
N PRO A 59 -14.04 8.76 -11.49
CA PRO A 59 -15.09 9.51 -12.16
C PRO A 59 -16.14 8.55 -12.75
N PRO A 60 -17.42 8.94 -12.79
CA PRO A 60 -18.44 8.14 -13.45
C PRO A 60 -18.08 7.98 -14.93
N ILE A 61 -17.94 6.73 -15.37
CA ILE A 61 -17.75 6.40 -16.78
C ILE A 61 -19.13 6.42 -17.42
N PHE A 62 -19.49 7.53 -18.06
CA PHE A 62 -20.67 7.57 -18.92
C PHE A 62 -20.41 6.69 -20.15
N ARG A 63 -21.29 5.72 -20.39
CA ARG A 63 -21.34 4.89 -21.59
C ARG A 63 -22.49 5.32 -22.48
#